data_AF-A0A2V9USR2-F1
#
_entry.id   AF-A0A2V9USR2-F1
#
_cell.length_a   1.000
_cell.length_b   1.000
_cell.length_c   1.000
_cell.angle_alpha   90.00
_cell.angle_beta   90.00
_cell.angle_gamma   90.00
#
_symmetry.space_group_name_H-M   'P 1'
#
loop_
_entity.id
_entity.type
_entity.pdbx_description
1 polymer ?
#
loop_
_entity_poly.entity_id
_entity_poly.type
_entity_poly.pdbx_seq_one_letter_code
_entity_poly.pdbx_strand_id
1 'polypeptide(L)'
;MSARFYQASFLPILTDVHNERCRFECYLEMLLDRRVEALIVVANWVFVNIDVLGDLEKNNIPTAMIGRELQAGSVSSVIVDNELGAQAAVEHLFSLGHRQIAFLRGPRHIAVTAPRWNGIRNFAKAHGLQIDADLVLDLPGSGNPLSGFEAGCSLTKELVRRKRQFTALMAFDDMTAFGAIRALTNCGIRVPEQVSVIGFDDIAHASLLTPALTTVRQPMPEMGEMAVSIVAEGIIALHEKRRLTAMHRKVLPQLVVRDSTCSPL
;
A
#
# COMPACT_ATOMS: atom_id res chain seq x y z
N MET A 1 2.78 -18.25 -4.31
CA MET A 1 2.79 -18.71 -2.90
C MET A 1 2.57 -20.21 -2.74
N SER A 2 1.60 -20.87 -3.38
CA SER A 2 1.30 -22.28 -3.10
C SER A 2 2.43 -23.28 -3.40
N ALA A 3 3.26 -23.05 -4.41
CA ALA A 3 4.23 -24.04 -4.89
C ALA A 3 5.38 -24.40 -3.90
N ARG A 4 5.82 -23.46 -3.04
CA ARG A 4 6.91 -23.75 -2.07
C ARG A 4 6.44 -24.47 -0.81
N PHE A 5 5.19 -24.27 -0.38
CA PHE A 5 4.66 -24.97 0.80
C PHE A 5 4.53 -26.49 0.57
N TYR A 6 4.14 -26.90 -0.64
CA TYR A 6 4.04 -28.31 -1.01
C TYR A 6 5.40 -29.04 -0.97
N GLN A 7 6.50 -28.34 -1.24
CA GLN A 7 7.84 -28.91 -1.16
C GLN A 7 8.36 -29.05 0.27
N ALA A 8 7.72 -28.39 1.23
CA ALA A 8 8.14 -28.33 2.63
C ALA A 8 7.14 -29.02 3.60
N SER A 9 6.21 -29.85 3.09
CA SER A 9 5.21 -30.59 3.88
C SER A 9 4.24 -29.72 4.70
N PHE A 10 4.08 -28.44 4.36
CA PHE A 10 3.14 -27.55 5.05
C PHE A 10 1.81 -27.43 4.32
N LEU A 11 0.71 -27.38 5.09
CA LEU A 11 -0.64 -27.13 4.59
C LEU A 11 -1.02 -25.66 4.83
N PRO A 12 -1.15 -24.82 3.78
CA PRO A 12 -1.58 -23.44 3.96
C PRO A 12 -3.08 -23.37 4.28
N ILE A 13 -3.42 -22.62 5.33
CA ILE A 13 -4.80 -22.23 5.67
C ILE A 13 -4.93 -20.73 5.37
N LEU A 14 -5.86 -20.36 4.50
CA LEU A 14 -6.14 -18.97 4.15
C LEU A 14 -7.45 -18.52 4.81
N THR A 15 -7.42 -17.39 5.50
CA THR A 15 -8.60 -16.74 6.08
C THR A 15 -8.68 -15.29 5.60
N ASP A 16 -9.87 -14.86 5.20
CA ASP A 16 -10.14 -13.45 4.89
C ASP A 16 -10.95 -12.83 6.02
N VAL A 17 -10.33 -11.89 6.72
CA VAL A 17 -10.93 -11.20 7.86
C VAL A 17 -11.76 -9.99 7.44
N HIS A 18 -11.82 -9.66 6.15
CA HIS A 18 -12.57 -8.53 5.59
C HIS A 18 -12.28 -7.18 6.26
N ASN A 19 -11.07 -7.01 6.80
CA ASN A 19 -10.70 -5.86 7.63
C ASN A 19 -11.59 -5.64 8.89
N GLU A 20 -12.30 -6.67 9.34
CA GLU A 20 -13.09 -6.65 10.57
C GLU A 20 -12.27 -7.19 11.74
N ARG A 21 -12.09 -6.38 12.78
CA ARG A 21 -11.29 -6.75 13.96
C ARG A 21 -11.82 -8.00 14.67
N CYS A 22 -13.13 -8.06 14.90
CA CYS A 22 -13.74 -9.22 15.57
C CYS A 22 -13.55 -10.52 14.78
N ARG A 23 -13.60 -10.46 13.44
CA ARG A 23 -13.29 -11.62 12.59
C ARG A 23 -11.84 -12.02 12.70
N PHE A 24 -10.93 -11.04 12.71
CA PHE A 24 -9.51 -11.31 12.89
C PHE A 24 -9.23 -12.02 14.21
N GLU A 25 -9.75 -11.51 15.33
CA GLU A 25 -9.57 -12.12 16.67
C GLU A 25 -10.14 -13.54 16.70
N CYS A 26 -11.37 -13.75 16.21
CA CYS A 26 -12.01 -15.07 16.17
C CYS A 26 -11.24 -16.09 15.29
N TYR A 27 -10.75 -15.66 14.12
CA TYR A 27 -9.99 -16.55 13.25
C TYR A 27 -8.59 -16.82 13.78
N LEU A 28 -7.98 -15.85 14.46
CA LEU A 28 -6.71 -16.07 15.14
C LEU A 28 -6.88 -17.13 16.25
N GLU A 29 -7.86 -16.99 17.13
CA GLU A 29 -8.17 -18.00 18.16
C GLU A 29 -8.36 -19.39 17.57
N MET A 30 -9.16 -19.51 16.51
CA MET A 30 -9.38 -20.79 15.81
C MET A 30 -8.07 -21.38 15.24
N LEU A 31 -7.18 -20.55 14.70
CA LEU A 31 -5.89 -21.00 14.16
C LEU A 31 -4.95 -21.45 15.31
N LEU A 32 -4.93 -20.72 16.42
CA LEU A 32 -4.16 -21.07 17.61
C LEU A 32 -4.65 -22.41 18.21
N ASP A 33 -5.97 -22.61 18.32
CA ASP A 33 -6.57 -23.87 18.79
C ASP A 33 -6.22 -25.06 17.90
N ARG A 34 -6.05 -24.83 16.59
CA ARG A 34 -5.60 -25.83 15.61
C ARG A 34 -4.10 -26.08 15.63
N ARG A 35 -3.35 -25.41 16.52
CA ARG A 35 -1.89 -25.52 16.66
C ARG A 35 -1.14 -25.28 15.36
N VAL A 36 -1.47 -24.19 14.66
CA VAL A 36 -0.69 -23.77 13.50
C VAL A 36 0.79 -23.55 13.88
N GLU A 37 1.69 -24.00 13.01
CA GLU A 37 3.14 -23.90 13.25
C GLU A 37 3.71 -22.52 12.90
N ALA A 38 2.97 -21.71 12.15
CA ALA A 38 3.37 -20.37 11.74
C ALA A 38 2.16 -19.53 11.33
N LEU A 39 2.32 -18.21 11.35
CA LEU A 39 1.33 -17.25 10.90
C LEU A 39 1.93 -16.24 9.92
N ILE A 40 1.29 -16.04 8.78
CA ILE A 40 1.57 -14.91 7.89
C ILE A 40 0.34 -14.03 7.88
N VAL A 41 0.53 -12.75 8.19
CA VAL A 41 -0.55 -11.79 8.29
C VAL A 41 -0.36 -10.71 7.23
N VAL A 42 -1.31 -10.61 6.29
CA VAL A 42 -1.35 -9.50 5.32
C VAL A 42 -2.18 -8.40 5.96
N ALA A 43 -1.49 -7.47 6.61
CA ALA A 43 -2.13 -6.51 7.50
C ALA A 43 -2.38 -5.18 6.80
N ASN A 44 -3.65 -4.74 6.80
CA ASN A 44 -3.97 -3.31 6.87
C ASN A 44 -4.53 -3.01 8.26
N TRP A 45 -4.31 -1.78 8.75
CA TRP A 45 -4.86 -1.03 9.90
C TRP A 45 -5.37 -1.72 11.20
N VAL A 46 -5.99 -2.90 11.17
CA VAL A 46 -6.67 -3.63 12.26
C VAL A 46 -5.76 -3.99 13.46
N PHE A 47 -4.43 -3.98 13.30
CA PHE A 47 -3.44 -4.47 14.27
C PHE A 47 -2.95 -3.41 15.28
N VAL A 48 -3.81 -2.48 15.71
CA VAL A 48 -3.37 -1.36 16.57
C VAL A 48 -3.12 -1.77 18.03
N ASN A 49 -3.63 -2.92 18.50
CA ASN A 49 -3.52 -3.30 19.91
C ASN A 49 -2.50 -4.42 20.21
N ILE A 50 -1.84 -4.23 21.35
CA ILE A 50 -0.75 -5.02 21.95
C ILE A 50 -1.19 -6.44 22.32
N ASP A 51 -2.49 -6.68 22.52
CA ASP A 51 -3.00 -7.96 23.05
C ASP A 51 -2.77 -9.13 22.07
N VAL A 52 -2.95 -8.91 20.77
CA VAL A 52 -2.69 -9.90 19.71
C VAL A 52 -1.21 -10.28 19.65
N LEU A 53 -0.31 -9.32 19.87
CA LEU A 53 1.13 -9.58 19.92
C LEU A 53 1.50 -10.40 21.13
N GLY A 54 0.90 -10.10 22.29
CA GLY A 54 1.10 -10.85 23.52
C GLY A 54 0.74 -12.33 23.37
N ASP A 55 -0.33 -12.65 22.66
CA ASP A 55 -0.73 -14.05 22.46
C ASP A 55 0.17 -14.78 21.45
N LEU A 56 0.64 -14.11 20.40
CA LEU A 56 1.62 -14.68 19.47
C LEU A 56 2.97 -14.94 20.14
N GLU A 57 3.43 -14.00 20.98
CA GLU A 57 4.65 -14.13 21.77
C GLU A 57 4.56 -15.26 22.80
N LYS A 58 3.45 -15.35 23.55
CA LYS A 58 3.23 -16.42 24.54
C LYS A 58 3.25 -17.82 23.90
N ASN A 59 2.70 -17.95 22.70
CA ASN A 59 2.59 -19.25 22.03
C ASN A 59 3.85 -19.64 21.23
N ASN A 60 4.89 -18.80 21.19
CA ASN A 60 6.11 -19.00 20.39
C ASN A 60 5.81 -19.37 18.93
N ILE A 61 4.86 -18.69 18.29
CA ILE A 61 4.50 -18.98 16.90
C ILE A 61 5.26 -18.03 15.97
N PRO A 62 6.13 -18.53 15.07
CA PRO A 62 6.77 -17.73 14.04
C PRO A 62 5.74 -16.94 13.25
N THR A 63 5.84 -15.62 13.32
CA THR A 63 4.88 -14.72 12.69
C THR A 63 5.59 -13.72 11.78
N ALA A 64 5.08 -13.53 10.57
CA ALA A 64 5.51 -12.50 9.65
C ALA A 64 4.34 -11.60 9.22
N MET A 65 4.52 -10.29 9.35
CA MET A 65 3.58 -9.26 8.88
C MET A 65 3.98 -8.80 7.46
N ILE A 66 3.03 -8.76 6.54
CA ILE A 66 3.22 -8.17 5.20
C ILE A 66 2.51 -6.82 5.16
N GLY A 67 3.22 -5.78 4.71
CA GLY A 67 2.66 -4.44 4.49
C GLY A 67 2.63 -3.53 5.72
N ARG A 68 2.96 -4.04 6.91
CA ARG A 68 3.06 -3.26 8.15
C ARG A 68 4.19 -3.75 9.04
N GLU A 69 4.85 -2.81 9.69
CA GLU A 69 5.79 -3.05 10.78
C GLU A 69 5.15 -2.58 12.10
N LEU A 70 5.30 -3.38 13.16
CA LEU A 70 4.73 -3.10 14.48
C LEU A 70 5.79 -2.43 15.36
N GLN A 71 5.36 -1.46 16.17
CA GLN A 71 6.28 -0.61 16.94
C GLN A 71 7.12 -1.37 17.97
N ALA A 72 6.64 -2.51 18.48
CA ALA A 72 7.35 -3.31 19.47
C ALA A 72 8.53 -4.11 18.87
N GLY A 73 8.66 -4.20 17.53
CA GLY A 73 9.77 -4.88 16.85
C GLY A 73 9.92 -6.37 17.13
N SER A 74 8.97 -6.99 17.85
CA SER A 74 9.03 -8.40 18.26
C SER A 74 8.51 -9.36 17.19
N VAL A 75 7.79 -8.85 16.19
CA VAL A 75 7.24 -9.63 15.08
C VAL A 75 7.93 -9.23 13.79
N SER A 76 8.40 -10.24 13.04
CA SER A 76 9.02 -10.05 11.74
C SER A 76 8.09 -9.34 10.77
N SER A 77 8.64 -8.52 9.88
CA SER A 77 7.87 -7.78 8.89
C SER A 77 8.53 -7.78 7.51
N VAL A 78 7.70 -7.72 6.48
CA VAL A 78 8.09 -7.47 5.11
C VAL A 78 7.25 -6.30 4.61
N ILE A 79 7.89 -5.15 4.41
CA ILE A 79 7.25 -3.91 4.00
C ILE A 79 7.81 -3.42 2.68
N VAL A 80 7.05 -2.62 1.93
CA VAL A 80 7.56 -1.87 0.78
C VAL A 80 8.12 -0.53 1.26
N ASP A 81 9.16 -0.02 0.59
CA ASP A 81 9.63 1.36 0.79
C ASP A 81 8.64 2.38 0.22
N ASN A 82 7.62 2.72 1.01
CA ASN A 82 6.58 3.66 0.62
C ASN A 82 7.12 5.09 0.40
N GLU A 83 8.21 5.49 1.09
CA GLU A 83 8.81 6.81 0.88
C GLU A 83 9.47 6.87 -0.49
N LEU A 84 10.30 5.87 -0.81
CA LEU A 84 10.97 5.77 -2.10
C LEU A 84 9.96 5.65 -3.26
N GLY A 85 8.91 4.86 -3.09
CA GLY A 85 7.88 4.69 -4.10
C GLY A 85 7.15 5.98 -4.42
N ALA A 86 6.75 6.72 -3.38
CA ALA A 86 6.06 8.00 -3.58
C ALA A 86 6.99 9.09 -4.11
N GLN A 87 8.27 9.07 -3.72
CA GLN A 87 9.30 9.92 -4.33
C GLN A 87 9.43 9.65 -5.83
N ALA A 88 9.56 8.39 -6.24
CA ALA A 88 9.69 8.03 -7.66
C ALA A 88 8.48 8.48 -8.50
N ALA A 89 7.28 8.40 -7.93
CA ALA A 89 6.06 8.87 -8.59
C ALA A 89 6.03 10.40 -8.80
N VAL A 90 6.36 11.19 -7.78
CA VAL A 90 6.40 12.66 -7.95
C VAL A 90 7.57 13.10 -8.84
N GLU A 91 8.70 12.38 -8.77
CA GLU A 91 9.86 12.59 -9.63
C GLU A 91 9.52 12.39 -11.10
N HIS A 92 8.76 11.34 -11.44
CA HIS A 92 8.27 11.10 -12.79
C HIS A 92 7.40 12.23 -13.32
N LEU A 93 6.44 12.72 -12.53
CA LEU A 93 5.62 13.86 -12.95
C LEU A 93 6.47 15.13 -13.11
N PHE A 94 7.43 15.35 -12.20
CA PHE A 94 8.33 16.50 -12.27
C PHE A 94 9.23 16.45 -13.51
N SER A 95 9.76 15.27 -13.86
CA SER A 95 10.63 15.06 -15.03
C SER A 95 9.88 15.24 -16.35
N LEU A 96 8.58 14.92 -16.40
CA LEU A 96 7.69 15.23 -17.53
C LEU A 96 7.40 16.72 -17.70
N GLY A 97 7.73 17.56 -16.71
CA GLY A 97 7.53 19.01 -16.74
C GLY A 97 6.38 19.51 -15.86
N HIS A 98 5.67 18.62 -15.14
CA HIS A 98 4.59 19.07 -14.25
C HIS A 98 5.15 19.84 -13.05
N ARG A 99 4.47 20.94 -12.72
CA ARG A 99 4.78 21.81 -11.56
C ARG A 99 3.56 22.09 -10.70
N GLN A 100 2.37 22.12 -11.30
CA GLN A 100 1.10 22.25 -10.60
C GLN A 100 0.48 20.86 -10.48
N ILE A 101 0.75 20.19 -9.35
CA ILE A 101 0.35 18.81 -9.10
C ILE A 101 -0.67 18.79 -7.96
N ALA A 102 -1.80 18.13 -8.19
CA ALA A 102 -2.77 17.81 -7.16
C ALA A 102 -2.45 16.50 -6.47
N PHE A 103 -2.73 16.42 -5.17
CA PHE A 103 -2.45 15.26 -4.35
C PHE A 103 -3.71 14.80 -3.62
N LEU A 104 -4.10 13.55 -3.83
CA LEU A 104 -5.09 12.87 -3.00
C LEU A 104 -4.34 11.95 -2.05
N ARG A 105 -4.20 12.36 -0.79
CA ARG A 105 -3.47 11.60 0.24
C ARG A 105 -4.37 10.53 0.86
N GLY A 106 -3.75 9.48 1.39
CA GLY A 106 -4.44 8.46 2.16
C GLY A 106 -5.05 8.99 3.45
N PRO A 107 -5.96 8.23 4.09
CA PRO A 107 -6.47 8.58 5.41
C PRO A 107 -5.34 8.64 6.44
N ARG A 108 -5.39 9.60 7.36
CA ARG A 108 -4.29 9.89 8.31
C ARG A 108 -3.94 8.73 9.26
N HIS A 109 -4.89 7.85 9.54
CA HIS A 109 -4.69 6.71 10.44
C HIS A 109 -4.11 5.47 9.72
N ILE A 110 -3.99 5.50 8.38
CA ILE A 110 -3.38 4.42 7.61
C ILE A 110 -1.86 4.58 7.65
N ALA A 111 -1.17 3.51 8.05
CA ALA A 111 0.27 3.54 8.34
C ALA A 111 1.14 3.97 7.13
N VAL A 112 0.74 3.62 5.90
CA VAL A 112 1.50 3.97 4.69
C VAL A 112 1.31 5.41 4.23
N THR A 113 0.29 6.13 4.74
CA THR A 113 -0.02 7.51 4.34
C THR A 113 1.14 8.46 4.64
N ALA A 114 1.66 8.44 5.87
CA ALA A 114 2.71 9.35 6.28
C ALA A 114 4.04 9.12 5.53
N PRO A 115 4.55 7.86 5.39
CA PRO A 115 5.72 7.58 4.55
C PRO A 115 5.58 8.05 3.11
N ARG A 116 4.46 7.74 2.42
CA ARG A 116 4.24 8.21 1.04
C ARG A 116 4.29 9.75 0.96
N TRP A 117 3.65 10.42 1.91
CA TRP A 117 3.67 11.89 1.96
C TRP A 117 5.06 12.48 2.28
N ASN A 118 5.85 11.82 3.12
CA ASN A 118 7.23 12.22 3.42
C ASN A 118 8.10 12.16 2.16
N GLY A 119 8.01 11.07 1.38
CA GLY A 119 8.73 10.93 0.11
C GLY A 119 8.45 12.09 -0.86
N ILE A 120 7.17 12.43 -1.02
CA ILE A 120 6.73 13.57 -1.85
C ILE A 120 7.30 14.89 -1.34
N ARG A 121 7.18 15.17 -0.04
CA ARG A 121 7.66 16.42 0.57
C ARG A 121 9.18 16.56 0.51
N ASN A 122 9.91 15.48 0.74
CA ASN A 122 11.36 15.47 0.70
C ASN A 122 11.85 15.75 -0.72
N PHE A 123 11.26 15.09 -1.73
CA PHE A 123 11.53 15.38 -3.13
C PHE A 123 11.23 16.84 -3.47
N ALA A 124 10.06 17.34 -3.07
CA ALA A 124 9.62 18.68 -3.38
C ALA A 124 10.55 19.75 -2.77
N LYS A 125 10.98 19.55 -1.53
CA LYS A 125 11.96 20.40 -0.85
C LYS A 125 13.31 20.39 -1.56
N ALA A 126 13.77 19.21 -2.01
CA ALA A 126 15.08 19.07 -2.66
C ALA A 126 15.13 19.68 -4.07
N HIS A 127 14.01 19.69 -4.80
CA HIS A 127 13.95 20.11 -6.21
C HIS A 127 13.19 21.42 -6.43
N GLY A 128 12.75 22.09 -5.36
CA GLY A 128 12.05 23.36 -5.43
C GLY A 128 10.61 23.27 -5.98
N LEU A 129 9.99 22.09 -5.97
CA LEU A 129 8.58 21.93 -6.34
C LEU A 129 7.70 22.55 -5.25
N GLN A 130 6.90 23.56 -5.63
CA GLN A 130 5.93 24.18 -4.73
C GLN A 130 4.68 23.30 -4.64
N ILE A 131 4.31 22.89 -3.43
CA ILE A 131 3.06 22.17 -3.16
C ILE A 131 2.00 23.18 -2.76
N ASP A 132 0.99 23.36 -3.61
CA ASP A 132 -0.18 24.19 -3.30
C ASP A 132 -1.10 23.45 -2.31
N ALA A 133 -1.30 24.02 -1.12
CA ALA A 133 -2.17 23.45 -0.10
C ALA A 133 -3.63 23.34 -0.56
N ASP A 134 -4.08 24.19 -1.50
CA ASP A 134 -5.42 24.12 -2.08
C ASP A 134 -5.59 22.95 -3.05
N LEU A 135 -4.49 22.29 -3.44
CA LEU A 135 -4.48 21.11 -4.30
C LEU A 135 -4.18 19.81 -3.54
N VAL A 136 -4.14 19.84 -2.21
CA VAL A 136 -3.92 18.65 -1.35
C VAL A 136 -5.20 18.32 -0.59
N LEU A 137 -5.78 17.14 -0.86
CA LEU A 137 -6.96 16.63 -0.14
C LEU A 137 -6.64 15.29 0.53
N ASP A 138 -7.28 15.05 1.68
CA ASP A 138 -7.17 13.80 2.42
C ASP A 138 -8.36 12.90 2.10
N LEU A 139 -8.11 11.64 1.74
CA LEU A 139 -9.15 10.62 1.66
C LEU A 139 -9.83 10.44 3.02
N PRO A 140 -11.15 10.22 3.04
CA PRO A 140 -11.87 10.00 4.28
C PRO A 140 -11.43 8.67 4.91
N GLY A 141 -11.44 8.62 6.23
CA GLY A 141 -11.20 7.37 6.94
C GLY A 141 -12.43 6.47 6.93
N SER A 142 -12.65 5.73 5.84
CA SER A 142 -13.72 4.73 5.78
C SER A 142 -13.18 3.32 6.03
N GLY A 143 -13.94 2.48 6.71
CA GLY A 143 -13.60 1.06 6.86
C GLY A 143 -13.81 0.19 5.62
N ASN A 144 -14.28 0.76 4.52
CA ASN A 144 -14.48 0.04 3.26
C ASN A 144 -13.30 0.29 2.29
N PRO A 145 -12.51 -0.74 1.92
CA PRO A 145 -11.42 -0.62 0.94
C PRO A 145 -11.88 -0.16 -0.45
N LEU A 146 -13.14 -0.40 -0.81
CA LEU A 146 -13.71 0.01 -2.11
C LEU A 146 -14.05 1.50 -2.18
N SER A 147 -14.00 2.22 -1.05
CA SER A 147 -14.31 3.65 -1.02
C SER A 147 -13.29 4.51 -1.76
N GLY A 148 -12.07 4.00 -2.02
CA GLY A 148 -11.01 4.73 -2.71
C GLY A 148 -11.49 5.29 -4.04
N PHE A 149 -12.25 4.51 -4.82
CA PHE A 149 -12.82 4.96 -6.08
C PHE A 149 -13.83 6.11 -5.92
N GLU A 150 -14.80 5.95 -5.02
CA GLU A 150 -15.85 6.94 -4.78
C GLU A 150 -15.28 8.24 -4.21
N ALA A 151 -14.34 8.11 -3.27
CA ALA A 151 -13.63 9.23 -2.68
C ALA A 151 -12.73 9.92 -3.70
N GLY A 152 -11.97 9.17 -4.52
CA GLY A 152 -11.19 9.72 -5.63
C GLY A 152 -12.05 10.50 -6.61
N CYS A 153 -13.24 9.99 -6.95
CA CYS A 153 -14.20 10.69 -7.81
C CYS A 153 -14.73 11.98 -7.17
N SER A 154 -15.15 11.92 -5.90
CA SER A 154 -15.71 13.07 -5.18
C SER A 154 -14.67 14.19 -4.98
N LEU A 155 -13.48 13.84 -4.48
CA LEU A 155 -12.41 14.79 -4.21
C LEU A 155 -11.83 15.40 -5.48
N THR A 156 -11.75 14.62 -6.57
CA THR A 156 -11.30 15.18 -7.86
C THR A 156 -12.31 16.17 -8.43
N LYS A 157 -13.62 15.91 -8.30
CA LYS A 157 -14.65 16.91 -8.64
C LYS A 157 -14.53 18.16 -7.78
N GLU A 158 -14.18 18.01 -6.50
CA GLU A 158 -13.91 19.16 -5.63
C GLU A 158 -12.70 19.98 -6.12
N LEU A 159 -11.57 19.33 -6.44
CA LEU A 159 -10.39 19.99 -7.02
C LEU A 159 -10.74 20.78 -8.28
N VAL A 160 -11.50 20.17 -9.21
CA VAL A 160 -11.95 20.85 -10.44
C VAL A 160 -12.83 22.07 -10.11
N ARG A 161 -13.74 21.96 -9.13
CA ARG A 161 -14.61 23.08 -8.71
C ARG A 161 -13.85 24.23 -8.07
N ARG A 162 -12.69 23.99 -7.44
CA ARG A 162 -11.83 25.04 -6.86
C ARG A 162 -11.27 25.98 -7.93
N LYS A 163 -11.32 25.61 -9.22
CA LYS A 163 -10.79 26.41 -10.35
C LYS A 163 -9.30 26.77 -10.20
N ARG A 164 -8.57 26.05 -9.35
CA ARG A 164 -7.11 26.07 -9.29
C ARG A 164 -6.58 25.15 -10.39
N GLN A 165 -5.64 25.63 -11.19
CA GLN A 165 -5.09 24.83 -12.29
C GLN A 165 -4.13 23.78 -11.75
N PHE A 166 -4.22 22.56 -12.29
CA PHE A 166 -3.25 21.49 -12.10
C PHE A 166 -3.14 20.69 -13.39
N THR A 167 -1.94 20.19 -13.70
CA THR A 167 -1.68 19.40 -14.91
C THR A 167 -1.33 17.96 -14.60
N ALA A 168 -1.22 17.60 -13.32
CA ALA A 168 -1.12 16.23 -12.88
C ALA A 168 -1.84 16.01 -11.55
N LEU A 169 -2.25 14.78 -11.30
CA LEU A 169 -2.86 14.32 -10.05
C LEU A 169 -2.16 13.03 -9.60
N MET A 170 -1.59 13.07 -8.40
CA MET A 170 -1.05 11.90 -7.72
C MET A 170 -2.08 11.39 -6.71
N ALA A 171 -2.60 10.20 -6.98
CA ALA A 171 -3.57 9.53 -6.12
C ALA A 171 -2.87 8.67 -5.07
N PHE A 172 -3.56 8.40 -3.96
CA PHE A 172 -3.03 7.58 -2.89
C PHE A 172 -2.75 6.15 -3.35
N ASP A 173 -3.68 5.55 -4.08
CA ASP A 173 -3.64 4.20 -4.63
C ASP A 173 -4.34 4.13 -6.01
N ASP A 174 -4.30 2.97 -6.66
CA ASP A 174 -4.88 2.76 -7.99
C ASP A 174 -6.41 2.92 -8.01
N MET A 175 -7.11 2.48 -6.96
CA MET A 175 -8.57 2.65 -6.89
C MET A 175 -8.96 4.13 -6.83
N THR A 176 -8.23 4.93 -6.06
CA THR A 176 -8.37 6.37 -5.99
C THR A 176 -8.04 7.03 -7.34
N ALA A 177 -6.98 6.56 -8.02
CA ALA A 177 -6.61 7.03 -9.34
C ALA A 177 -7.72 6.79 -10.38
N PHE A 178 -8.34 5.61 -10.39
CA PHE A 178 -9.48 5.32 -11.28
C PHE A 178 -10.69 6.21 -10.98
N GLY A 179 -10.95 6.48 -9.71
CA GLY A 179 -11.96 7.45 -9.28
C GLY A 179 -11.67 8.85 -9.84
N ALA A 180 -10.42 9.28 -9.76
CA ALA A 180 -9.96 10.55 -10.29
C ALA A 180 -10.10 10.63 -11.81
N ILE A 181 -9.67 9.61 -12.55
CA ILE A 181 -9.84 9.53 -14.01
C ILE A 181 -11.32 9.63 -14.37
N ARG A 182 -12.19 8.87 -13.69
CA ARG A 182 -13.65 8.94 -13.92
C ARG A 182 -14.19 10.35 -13.73
N ALA A 183 -13.76 11.05 -12.68
CA ALA A 183 -14.19 12.42 -12.40
C ALA A 183 -13.70 13.41 -13.46
N LEU A 184 -12.43 13.34 -13.85
CA LEU A 184 -11.85 14.20 -14.90
C LEU A 184 -12.60 14.02 -16.23
N THR A 185 -12.81 12.76 -16.65
CA THR A 185 -13.56 12.44 -17.87
C THR A 185 -14.99 12.98 -17.82
N ASN A 186 -15.68 12.82 -16.69
CA ASN A 186 -17.04 13.35 -16.51
C ASN A 186 -17.09 14.90 -16.52
N CYS A 187 -15.97 15.56 -16.22
CA CYS A 187 -15.80 17.01 -16.32
C CYS A 187 -15.29 17.46 -17.70
N GLY A 188 -15.15 16.54 -18.67
CA GLY A 188 -14.63 16.84 -20.01
C GLY A 188 -13.12 17.10 -20.05
N ILE A 189 -12.39 16.73 -19.00
CA ILE A 189 -10.93 16.87 -18.90
C ILE A 189 -10.29 15.55 -19.34
N ARG A 190 -9.43 15.61 -20.35
CA ARG A 190 -8.77 14.42 -20.91
C ARG A 190 -7.55 13.99 -20.09
N VAL A 191 -7.42 12.69 -19.91
CA VAL A 191 -6.26 12.03 -19.28
C VAL A 191 -5.59 11.19 -20.37
N PRO A 192 -4.28 11.37 -20.64
CA PRO A 192 -3.34 12.23 -19.91
C PRO A 192 -3.24 13.67 -20.42
N GLU A 193 -3.86 14.02 -21.55
CA GLU A 193 -3.46 15.20 -22.36
C GLU A 193 -3.65 16.54 -21.65
N GLN A 194 -4.60 16.63 -20.70
CA GLN A 194 -4.79 17.83 -19.89
C GLN A 194 -4.36 17.62 -18.44
N VAL A 195 -4.60 16.41 -17.91
CA VAL A 195 -4.19 16.03 -16.55
C VAL A 195 -3.61 14.62 -16.59
N SER A 196 -2.31 14.52 -16.30
CA SER A 196 -1.64 13.25 -16.01
C SER A 196 -2.15 12.68 -14.67
N VAL A 197 -2.36 11.36 -14.58
CA VAL A 197 -2.77 10.69 -13.34
C VAL A 197 -1.80 9.56 -13.02
N ILE A 198 -1.34 9.48 -11.76
CA ILE A 198 -0.49 8.40 -11.26
C ILE A 198 -1.12 7.77 -10.01
N GLY A 199 -1.08 6.44 -9.91
CA GLY A 199 -1.55 5.65 -8.77
C GLY A 199 -0.43 5.00 -7.96
N PHE A 200 -0.82 4.04 -7.14
CA PHE A 200 0.06 3.18 -6.34
C PHE A 200 -0.62 1.82 -6.19
N ASP A 201 0.16 0.73 -6.23
CA ASP A 201 -0.15 -0.69 -5.94
C ASP A 201 0.08 -1.60 -7.15
N ASP A 202 -0.14 -1.11 -8.38
CA ASP A 202 -0.11 -1.88 -9.62
C ASP A 202 -1.07 -3.08 -9.62
N ILE A 203 -2.32 -2.84 -9.22
CA ILE A 203 -3.36 -3.87 -9.29
C ILE A 203 -3.64 -4.26 -10.75
N ALA A 204 -4.13 -5.49 -10.98
CA ALA A 204 -4.31 -6.02 -12.34
C ALA A 204 -5.06 -5.06 -13.29
N HIS A 205 -6.09 -4.39 -12.78
CA HIS A 205 -6.89 -3.41 -13.51
C HIS A 205 -6.08 -2.22 -14.05
N ALA A 206 -4.95 -1.86 -13.44
CA ALA A 206 -4.10 -0.73 -13.86
C ALA A 206 -3.60 -0.88 -15.30
N SER A 207 -3.39 -2.11 -15.76
CA SER A 207 -2.97 -2.40 -17.14
C SER A 207 -4.12 -2.57 -18.15
N LEU A 208 -5.36 -2.68 -17.67
CA LEU A 208 -6.51 -3.09 -18.49
C LEU A 208 -7.47 -1.95 -18.84
N LEU A 209 -7.44 -0.86 -18.06
CA LEU A 209 -8.32 0.28 -18.26
C LEU A 209 -7.73 1.28 -19.26
N THR A 210 -8.56 2.17 -19.79
CA THR A 210 -8.14 3.23 -20.70
C THR A 210 -8.30 4.60 -20.02
N PRO A 211 -7.23 5.41 -19.92
CA PRO A 211 -5.84 5.05 -20.23
C PRO A 211 -5.28 4.00 -19.26
N ALA A 212 -4.29 3.21 -19.69
CA ALA A 212 -3.60 2.31 -18.77
C ALA A 212 -2.84 3.15 -17.73
N LEU A 213 -3.00 2.81 -16.46
CA LEU A 213 -2.58 3.62 -15.32
C LEU A 213 -1.08 3.45 -15.05
N THR A 214 -0.35 4.56 -15.11
CA THR A 214 0.98 4.69 -14.52
C THR A 214 0.86 4.61 -13.01
N THR A 215 1.65 3.74 -12.37
CA THR A 215 1.51 3.42 -10.95
C THR A 215 2.80 2.87 -10.36
N VAL A 216 2.90 2.89 -9.03
CA VAL A 216 4.02 2.31 -8.29
C VAL A 216 3.68 0.88 -7.87
N ARG A 217 4.37 -0.09 -8.46
CA ARG A 217 4.22 -1.51 -8.15
C ARG A 217 4.82 -1.85 -6.80
N GLN A 218 4.02 -2.52 -5.98
CA GLN A 218 4.49 -3.29 -4.84
C GLN A 218 4.81 -4.72 -5.30
N PRO A 219 6.03 -5.25 -5.07
CA PRO A 219 6.39 -6.60 -5.50
C PRO A 219 5.78 -7.66 -4.57
N MET A 220 4.45 -7.76 -4.55
CA MET A 220 3.68 -8.65 -3.68
C MET A 220 4.12 -10.12 -3.73
N PRO A 221 4.47 -10.71 -4.91
CA PRO A 221 5.00 -12.07 -4.96
C PRO A 221 6.31 -12.23 -4.15
N GLU A 222 7.25 -11.29 -4.30
CA GLU A 222 8.53 -11.29 -3.59
C GLU A 222 8.32 -11.10 -2.09
N MET A 223 7.48 -10.14 -1.70
CA MET A 223 7.15 -9.92 -0.29
C MET A 223 6.56 -11.17 0.36
N GLY A 224 5.73 -11.88 -0.40
CA GLY A 224 5.18 -13.17 -0.01
C GLY A 224 6.23 -14.25 0.18
N GLU A 225 7.14 -14.40 -0.77
CA GLU A 225 8.25 -15.36 -0.67
C GLU A 225 9.16 -15.08 0.54
N MET A 226 9.43 -13.82 0.82
CA MET A 226 10.20 -13.41 1.99
C MET A 226 9.47 -13.78 3.29
N ALA A 227 8.16 -13.50 3.37
CA ALA A 227 7.37 -13.83 4.56
C ALA A 227 7.33 -15.34 4.83
N VAL A 228 7.16 -16.16 3.78
CA VAL A 228 7.24 -17.63 3.87
C VAL A 228 8.61 -18.08 4.37
N SER A 229 9.68 -17.49 3.84
CA SER A 229 11.05 -17.85 4.24
C SER A 229 11.31 -17.52 5.72
N ILE A 230 10.84 -16.36 6.18
CA ILE A 230 10.95 -15.92 7.59
C ILE A 230 10.25 -16.92 8.52
N VAL A 231 9.00 -17.30 8.23
CA VAL A 231 8.27 -18.20 9.13
C VAL A 231 8.82 -19.63 9.07
N ALA A 232 9.27 -20.10 7.91
CA ALA A 232 9.92 -21.40 7.77
C ALA A 232 11.23 -21.48 8.57
N GLU A 233 12.06 -20.44 8.52
CA GLU A 233 13.26 -20.34 9.35
C GLU A 233 12.91 -20.31 10.84
N GLY A 234 11.83 -19.61 11.21
CA GLY A 234 11.32 -19.60 12.59
C GLY A 234 10.89 -20.98 13.08
N ILE A 235 10.19 -21.77 12.25
CA ILE A 235 9.81 -23.16 12.60
C ILE A 235 11.07 -24.01 12.85
N ILE A 236 12.05 -23.94 11.95
CA ILE A 236 13.33 -24.66 12.10
C ILE A 236 14.04 -24.23 13.39
N ALA A 237 14.09 -22.94 13.68
CA ALA A 237 14.70 -22.41 14.89
C ALA A 237 14.04 -22.98 16.16
N LEU A 238 12.72 -23.08 16.20
CA LEU A 238 12.01 -23.66 17.34
C LEU A 238 12.30 -25.16 17.52
N HIS A 239 12.33 -25.92 16.42
CA HIS A 239 12.72 -27.34 16.46
C HIS A 239 14.14 -27.55 16.99
N GLU A 240 15.05 -26.65 16.64
CA GLU A 240 16.43 -26.62 17.13
C GLU A 240 16.59 -25.96 18.51
N LYS A 241 15.48 -25.56 19.16
CA LYS A 241 15.46 -24.85 20.46
C LYS A 241 16.26 -23.54 20.45
N ARG A 242 16.37 -22.89 19.28
CA ARG A 242 16.94 -21.55 19.12
C ARG A 242 15.90 -20.48 19.41
N ARG A 243 16.38 -19.32 19.87
CA ARG A 243 15.54 -18.15 20.11
C ARG A 243 15.06 -17.56 18.79
N LEU A 244 13.77 -17.25 18.69
CA LEU A 244 13.22 -16.48 17.58
C LEU A 244 13.75 -15.04 17.64
N THR A 245 14.24 -14.57 16.49
CA THR A 245 14.66 -13.17 16.30
C THR A 245 13.79 -12.57 15.22
N ALA A 246 13.19 -11.42 15.50
CA ALA A 246 12.38 -10.71 14.51
C ALA A 246 13.26 -10.27 13.34
N MET A 247 12.75 -10.48 12.13
CA MET A 247 13.40 -10.08 10.88
C MET A 247 12.56 -9.03 10.18
N HIS A 248 13.16 -7.86 9.93
CA HIS A 248 12.51 -6.78 9.21
C HIS A 248 13.14 -6.65 7.82
N ARG A 249 12.30 -6.78 6.79
CA ARG A 249 12.69 -6.67 5.38
C ARG A 249 11.93 -5.51 4.75
N LYS A 250 12.67 -4.69 4.01
CA LYS A 250 12.12 -3.61 3.22
C LYS A 250 12.42 -3.90 1.75
N VAL A 251 11.38 -3.95 0.93
CA VAL A 251 11.46 -4.25 -0.50
C VAL A 251 11.30 -2.98 -1.31
N LEU A 252 12.07 -2.86 -2.39
CA LEU A 252 12.04 -1.69 -3.26
C LEU A 252 10.79 -1.71 -4.15
N PRO A 253 10.03 -0.62 -4.22
CA PRO A 253 8.96 -0.47 -5.20
C PRO A 253 9.52 -0.21 -6.61
N GLN A 254 8.68 -0.38 -7.62
CA GLN A 254 9.02 -0.08 -9.01
C GLN A 254 7.97 0.85 -9.62
N LEU A 255 8.37 1.97 -10.21
CA LEU A 255 7.47 2.77 -11.04
C LEU A 255 7.19 2.04 -12.36
N VAL A 256 5.92 1.85 -12.68
CA VAL A 256 5.43 1.26 -13.93
C VAL A 256 4.77 2.35 -14.75
N VAL A 257 5.47 2.85 -15.75
CA VAL A 257 5.00 3.91 -16.66
C VAL A 257 4.08 3.32 -17.73
N ARG A 258 2.93 3.97 -17.94
CA ARG A 258 1.88 3.61 -18.91
C ARG A 258 1.24 4.88 -19.51
N ASP A 259 0.04 4.75 -20.06
CA ASP A 259 -0.63 5.75 -20.89
C ASP A 259 -1.23 6.94 -20.10
N SER A 260 -1.37 6.84 -18.78
CA SER A 260 -2.04 7.88 -17.97
C SER A 260 -1.17 9.10 -17.63
N THR A 261 0.06 9.19 -18.14
CA THR A 261 0.94 10.35 -17.93
C THR A 261 1.62 10.79 -19.21
N CYS A 262 1.67 12.10 -19.48
CA CYS A 262 2.43 12.71 -20.56
C CYS A 262 2.98 14.08 -20.12
N SER A 263 3.83 14.71 -20.93
CA SER A 263 4.22 16.11 -20.68
C SER A 263 3.00 17.05 -20.72
N PRO A 264 2.96 18.11 -19.89
CA PRO A 264 1.88 19.09 -19.93
C PRO A 264 1.93 19.90 -21.24
N LEU A 265 0.75 20.36 -21.68
CA LEU A 265 0.60 21.32 -22.79
C LEU A 265 1.10 22.72 -22.45
#